data_AF-A0A9P7KP32-F1
#
_entry.id   AF-A0A9P7KP32-F1
#
_cell.length_a   1.000
_cell.length_b   1.000
_cell.length_c   1.000
_cell.angle_alpha   90.00
_cell.angle_beta   90.00
_cell.angle_gamma   90.00
#
_symmetry.space_group_name_H-M   'P 1'
#
loop_
_entity.id
_entity.type
_entity.pdbx_description
1 polymer ?
#
loop_
_entity_poly.entity_id
_entity_poly.type
_entity_poly.pdbx_seq_one_letter_code
_entity_poly.pdbx_strand_id
1 'polypeptide(L)'
;EGRWVEVWIFAAFQTRVAVPLRLNYPGTFSTHGNNSPGAYLAPPKDLRDLESRRRTWWMTILFDRIASVGGWIHAVDERDLGTELPLRTEDFESEAAIPSNPQDISAPDLFTRHPPQYTDSFLLLIKAVMLFGRVTDFNVRGNLRAPTAPSKNQNPFFLKGFKELDTLTSTDFLQSLPQIFRNNTGVTDAPEGCVLDTDLYMVHIIPHAATITLHNPYIDFTDPQCISTARCVNSARSILAAYYILSATSLDISRLHPFVTICWYLAAVVQIQLCKYFIEINDGERESTVWGEINVLRLVFLDSIMDAAY
;
A
#
# COMPACT_ATOMS: atom_id res chain seq x y z
N GLU A 1 -16.01 4.51 -17.79
CA GLU A 1 -16.46 4.08 -16.45
C GLU A 1 -15.48 3.03 -15.95
N GLY A 2 -14.91 3.19 -14.76
CA GLY A 2 -13.86 2.28 -14.26
C GLY A 2 -14.45 0.93 -13.85
N ARG A 3 -13.92 -0.18 -14.36
CA ARG A 3 -14.36 -1.56 -14.08
C ARG A 3 -13.85 -2.10 -12.73
N TRP A 4 -13.86 -1.27 -11.70
CA TRP A 4 -13.25 -1.58 -10.39
C TRP A 4 -13.87 -2.80 -9.70
N VAL A 5 -15.18 -2.98 -9.85
CA VAL A 5 -15.87 -4.17 -9.33
C VAL A 5 -15.38 -5.44 -10.03
N GLU A 6 -15.18 -5.40 -11.35
CA GLU A 6 -14.64 -6.54 -12.10
C GLU A 6 -13.22 -6.86 -11.61
N VAL A 7 -12.36 -5.84 -11.45
CA VAL A 7 -11.00 -5.99 -10.93
C VAL A 7 -10.99 -6.65 -9.54
N TRP A 8 -11.87 -6.21 -8.64
CA TRP A 8 -12.00 -6.80 -7.31
C TRP A 8 -12.48 -8.26 -7.34
N ILE A 9 -13.47 -8.58 -8.19
CA ILE A 9 -13.93 -9.96 -8.39
C ILE A 9 -12.79 -10.83 -8.95
N PHE A 10 -12.00 -10.32 -9.89
CA PHE A 10 -10.85 -11.05 -10.45
C PHE A 10 -9.77 -11.30 -9.40
N ALA A 11 -9.45 -10.33 -8.55
CA ALA A 11 -8.52 -10.51 -7.44
C ALA A 11 -9.03 -11.59 -6.45
N ALA A 12 -10.32 -11.57 -6.13
CA ALA A 12 -10.95 -12.60 -5.30
C ALA A 12 -10.94 -13.99 -5.97
N PHE A 13 -11.08 -14.06 -7.29
CA PHE A 13 -10.95 -15.32 -8.02
C PHE A 13 -9.54 -15.88 -7.93
N GLN A 14 -8.51 -15.05 -8.13
CA GLN A 14 -7.11 -15.48 -8.04
C GLN A 14 -6.75 -16.01 -6.65
N THR A 15 -7.14 -15.31 -5.58
CA THR A 15 -6.94 -15.78 -4.20
C THR A 15 -7.65 -17.12 -3.95
N ARG A 16 -8.88 -17.29 -4.45
CA ARG A 16 -9.64 -18.55 -4.34
C ARG A 16 -9.00 -19.72 -5.10
N VAL A 17 -8.27 -19.45 -6.18
CA VAL A 17 -7.48 -20.47 -6.90
C VAL A 17 -6.18 -20.80 -6.15
N ALA A 18 -5.53 -19.81 -5.54
CA ALA A 18 -4.26 -20.00 -4.83
C ALA A 18 -4.38 -20.85 -3.55
N VAL A 19 -5.50 -20.76 -2.82
CA VAL A 19 -5.69 -21.48 -1.55
C VAL A 19 -5.72 -23.00 -1.71
N PRO A 20 -6.49 -23.61 -2.65
CA PRO A 20 -6.43 -25.05 -2.92
C PRO A 20 -5.08 -25.56 -3.45
N LEU A 21 -4.21 -24.65 -3.91
CA LEU A 21 -2.81 -24.96 -4.28
C LEU A 21 -1.87 -24.91 -3.08
N ARG A 22 -2.38 -24.62 -1.87
CA ARG A 22 -1.64 -24.50 -0.60
C ARG A 22 -0.56 -23.43 -0.61
N LEU A 23 -0.67 -22.44 -1.51
CA LEU A 23 0.28 -21.34 -1.59
C LEU A 23 0.29 -20.46 -0.33
N ASN A 24 -0.75 -20.55 0.50
CA ASN A 24 -0.92 -19.80 1.76
C ASN A 24 -0.35 -20.51 3.01
N TYR A 25 0.26 -21.68 2.85
CA TYR A 25 0.88 -22.44 3.95
C TYR A 25 2.40 -22.18 4.02
N PRO A 26 3.02 -22.35 5.21
CA PRO A 26 4.48 -22.37 5.33
C PRO A 26 5.11 -23.35 4.33
N GLY A 27 6.16 -22.92 3.63
CA GLY A 27 6.77 -23.74 2.56
C GLY A 27 5.87 -23.98 1.34
N THR A 28 4.75 -23.29 1.19
CA THR A 28 3.77 -23.39 0.08
C THR A 28 3.21 -24.82 -0.10
N PHE A 29 3.19 -25.59 0.98
CA PHE A 29 2.76 -26.98 1.00
C PHE A 29 2.30 -27.40 2.40
N SER A 30 1.49 -28.45 2.49
CA SER A 30 1.14 -29.07 3.78
C SER A 30 0.86 -30.55 3.59
N THR A 31 1.44 -31.39 4.45
CA THR A 31 1.13 -32.82 4.56
C THR A 31 -0.15 -33.09 5.35
N HIS A 32 -0.61 -32.10 6.13
CA HIS A 32 -1.82 -32.21 6.95
C HIS A 32 -3.06 -32.12 6.05
N GLY A 33 -3.91 -33.14 6.10
CA GLY A 33 -5.07 -33.25 5.23
C GLY A 33 -4.74 -33.75 3.83
N ASN A 34 -3.68 -34.56 3.65
CA ASN A 34 -3.39 -35.23 2.37
C ASN A 34 -4.52 -36.16 1.87
N ASN A 35 -5.43 -36.58 2.76
CA ASN A 35 -6.65 -37.32 2.39
C ASN A 35 -7.83 -36.39 2.04
N SER A 36 -7.64 -35.07 2.13
CA SER A 36 -8.60 -34.05 1.74
C SER A 36 -8.34 -33.64 0.29
N PRO A 37 -9.35 -33.58 -0.60
CA PRO A 37 -9.21 -33.23 -2.02
C PRO A 37 -8.89 -31.74 -2.28
N GLY A 38 -7.97 -31.14 -1.50
CA GLY A 38 -7.67 -29.71 -1.53
C GLY A 38 -6.19 -29.35 -1.54
N ALA A 39 -5.29 -30.30 -1.86
CA ALA A 39 -3.89 -30.02 -2.14
C ALA A 39 -3.57 -30.49 -3.56
N TYR A 40 -3.83 -29.63 -4.55
CA TYR A 40 -3.70 -29.99 -5.97
C TYR A 40 -2.26 -29.87 -6.49
N LEU A 41 -1.38 -29.19 -5.76
CA LEU A 41 0.01 -29.00 -6.13
C LEU A 41 0.91 -29.95 -5.33
N ALA A 42 1.79 -30.67 -6.03
CA ALA A 42 2.82 -31.51 -5.40
C ALA A 42 3.78 -30.65 -4.57
N PRO A 43 4.54 -31.24 -3.62
CA PRO A 43 5.60 -30.52 -2.92
C PRO A 43 6.52 -29.74 -3.88
N PRO A 44 7.08 -28.59 -3.47
CA PRO A 44 8.06 -27.86 -4.29
C PRO A 44 9.21 -28.78 -4.69
N LYS A 45 9.55 -28.79 -5.99
CA LYS A 45 10.57 -29.71 -6.54
C LYS A 45 12.01 -29.29 -6.21
N ASP A 46 12.23 -27.98 -6.05
CA ASP A 46 13.52 -27.35 -5.77
C ASP A 46 13.29 -25.98 -5.11
N LEU A 47 14.39 -25.30 -4.74
CA LEU A 47 14.34 -23.98 -4.11
C LEU A 47 13.71 -22.91 -5.02
N ARG A 48 13.92 -23.00 -6.33
CA ARG A 48 13.39 -22.06 -7.31
C ARG A 48 11.87 -22.19 -7.44
N ASP A 49 11.35 -23.40 -7.46
CA ASP A 49 9.91 -23.68 -7.46
C ASP A 49 9.26 -23.17 -6.16
N LEU A 50 9.87 -23.44 -5.00
CA LEU A 50 9.40 -22.92 -3.73
C LEU A 50 9.31 -21.39 -3.74
N GLU A 51 10.36 -20.72 -4.20
CA GLU A 51 10.40 -19.26 -4.22
C GLU A 51 9.46 -18.66 -5.27
N SER A 52 9.32 -19.32 -6.43
CA SER A 52 8.32 -18.94 -7.44
C SER A 52 6.91 -19.01 -6.88
N ARG A 53 6.60 -20.04 -6.09
CA ARG A 53 5.31 -20.20 -5.40
C ARG A 53 5.07 -19.13 -4.34
N ARG A 54 6.09 -18.79 -3.52
CA ARG A 54 6.00 -17.70 -2.53
C ARG A 54 5.74 -16.35 -3.21
N ARG A 55 6.50 -16.02 -4.25
CA ARG A 55 6.30 -14.78 -5.03
C ARG A 55 4.90 -14.74 -5.66
N THR A 56 4.44 -15.85 -6.25
CA THR A 56 3.07 -15.96 -6.77
C THR A 56 2.02 -15.68 -5.69
N TRP A 57 2.20 -16.25 -4.50
CA TRP A 57 1.30 -16.02 -3.36
C TRP A 57 1.26 -14.55 -2.96
N TRP A 58 2.41 -13.96 -2.69
CA TRP A 58 2.49 -12.58 -2.22
C TRP A 58 2.02 -11.58 -3.27
N MET A 59 2.27 -11.81 -4.55
CA MET A 59 1.68 -10.99 -5.63
C MET A 59 0.14 -11.09 -5.66
N THR A 60 -0.40 -12.28 -5.42
CA THR A 60 -1.86 -12.49 -5.32
C THR A 60 -2.44 -11.69 -4.14
N ILE A 61 -1.76 -11.69 -2.99
CA ILE A 61 -2.17 -10.91 -1.81
C ILE A 61 -2.04 -9.41 -2.04
N LEU A 62 -0.93 -8.95 -2.62
CA LEU A 62 -0.72 -7.54 -2.99
C LEU A 62 -1.90 -7.02 -3.83
N PHE A 63 -2.27 -7.77 -4.87
CA PHE A 63 -3.36 -7.40 -5.76
C PHE A 63 -4.72 -7.38 -5.04
N ASP A 64 -5.01 -8.37 -4.18
CA ASP A 64 -6.24 -8.40 -3.36
C ASP A 64 -6.37 -7.19 -2.43
N ARG A 65 -5.27 -6.80 -1.75
CA ARG A 65 -5.25 -5.60 -0.88
C ARG A 65 -5.50 -4.32 -1.67
N ILE A 66 -4.87 -4.19 -2.83
CA ILE A 66 -4.97 -3.00 -3.67
C ILE A 66 -6.36 -2.87 -4.30
N ALA A 67 -6.91 -3.96 -4.84
CA ALA A 67 -8.22 -3.97 -5.47
C ALA A 67 -9.37 -3.72 -4.47
N SER A 68 -9.14 -3.96 -3.17
CA SER A 68 -10.14 -3.77 -2.11
C SER A 68 -10.19 -2.35 -1.52
N VAL A 69 -9.39 -1.41 -2.02
CA VAL A 69 -9.31 -0.03 -1.50
C VAL A 69 -10.66 0.71 -1.48
N GLY A 70 -11.61 0.31 -2.31
CA GLY A 70 -12.96 0.88 -2.42
C GLY A 70 -13.86 0.66 -1.19
N GLY A 71 -13.31 0.23 -0.06
CA GLY A 71 -14.07 -0.14 1.15
C GLY A 71 -14.65 -1.55 1.09
N TRP A 72 -14.03 -2.43 0.31
CA TRP A 72 -14.41 -3.84 0.22
C TRP A 72 -13.54 -4.69 1.14
N ILE A 73 -14.09 -5.82 1.59
CA ILE A 73 -13.32 -6.76 2.40
C ILE A 73 -12.32 -7.51 1.51
N HIS A 74 -11.13 -7.75 2.05
CA HIS A 74 -10.13 -8.61 1.41
C HIS A 74 -10.66 -10.05 1.26
N ALA A 75 -10.26 -10.72 0.17
CA ALA A 75 -10.70 -12.09 -0.08
C ALA A 75 -10.08 -13.11 0.90
N VAL A 76 -8.87 -12.83 1.39
CA VAL A 76 -8.15 -13.65 2.37
C VAL A 76 -7.81 -12.84 3.61
N ASP A 77 -8.29 -13.28 4.76
CA ASP A 77 -7.98 -12.66 6.06
C ASP A 77 -6.49 -12.82 6.38
N GLU A 78 -5.91 -11.83 7.06
CA GLU A 78 -4.49 -11.85 7.42
C GLU A 78 -4.09 -13.09 8.23
N ARG A 79 -5.03 -13.63 9.03
CA ARG A 79 -4.82 -14.86 9.82
C ARG A 79 -4.58 -16.11 8.96
N ASP A 80 -4.95 -16.08 7.69
CA ASP A 80 -4.83 -17.21 6.76
C ASP A 80 -3.57 -17.12 5.86
N LEU A 81 -2.68 -16.15 6.12
CA LEU A 81 -1.43 -15.94 5.38
C LEU A 81 -0.24 -16.58 6.14
N GLY A 82 -0.10 -17.90 6.07
CA GLY A 82 0.96 -18.64 6.77
C GLY A 82 2.30 -18.70 6.01
N THR A 83 2.34 -18.27 4.76
CA THR A 83 3.53 -18.32 3.91
C THR A 83 4.57 -17.30 4.35
N GLU A 84 5.84 -17.71 4.38
CA GLU A 84 6.95 -16.79 4.66
C GLU A 84 7.06 -15.72 3.58
N LEU A 85 7.60 -14.55 3.93
CA LEU A 85 7.99 -13.54 2.95
C LEU A 85 8.98 -14.11 1.92
N PRO A 86 8.98 -13.59 0.68
CA PRO A 86 9.93 -14.05 -0.33
C PRO A 86 11.38 -13.70 0.04
N LEU A 87 12.33 -14.28 -0.69
CA LEU A 87 13.72 -13.84 -0.71
C LEU A 87 13.87 -12.56 -1.52
N ARG A 88 15.01 -11.87 -1.39
CA ARG A 88 15.32 -10.69 -2.20
C ARG A 88 15.34 -11.08 -3.67
N THR A 89 15.04 -10.13 -4.53
CA THR A 89 14.95 -10.31 -5.98
C THR A 89 16.29 -10.73 -6.56
N GLU A 90 17.40 -10.16 -6.11
CA GLU A 90 18.73 -10.62 -6.52
C GLU A 90 18.99 -12.09 -6.15
N ASP A 91 18.55 -12.54 -4.97
CA ASP A 91 18.76 -13.92 -4.50
C ASP A 91 17.91 -14.91 -5.31
N PHE A 92 16.69 -14.51 -5.68
CA PHE A 92 15.81 -15.31 -6.54
C PHE A 92 16.35 -15.42 -7.97
N GLU A 93 16.75 -14.30 -8.58
CA GLU A 93 17.23 -14.26 -9.98
C GLU A 93 18.59 -14.96 -10.13
N SER A 94 19.45 -14.88 -9.11
CA SER A 94 20.75 -15.57 -9.11
C SER A 94 20.67 -17.04 -8.68
N GLU A 95 19.47 -17.53 -8.32
CA GLU A 95 19.26 -18.86 -7.73
C GLU A 95 20.18 -19.13 -6.53
N ALA A 96 20.46 -18.10 -5.74
CA ALA A 96 21.34 -18.21 -4.58
C ALA A 96 20.76 -19.17 -3.53
N ALA A 97 21.62 -20.02 -2.96
CA ALA A 97 21.24 -20.97 -1.92
C ALA A 97 21.11 -20.26 -0.54
N ILE A 98 20.13 -19.36 -0.42
CA ILE A 98 19.83 -18.61 0.79
C ILE A 98 18.76 -19.35 1.61
N PRO A 99 18.90 -19.47 2.95
CA PRO A 99 17.85 -20.02 3.80
C PRO A 99 16.55 -19.22 3.65
N SER A 100 15.40 -19.89 3.76
CA SER A 100 14.10 -19.22 3.68
C SER A 100 14.01 -18.02 4.63
N ASN A 101 13.30 -16.98 4.20
CA ASN A 101 13.05 -15.81 5.03
C ASN A 101 12.34 -16.24 6.33
N PRO A 102 12.86 -15.85 7.51
CA PRO A 102 12.26 -16.23 8.79
C PRO A 102 11.01 -15.41 9.14
N GLN A 103 10.68 -14.37 8.36
CA GLN A 103 9.51 -13.53 8.61
C GLN A 103 8.31 -14.01 7.79
N ASP A 104 7.17 -14.20 8.46
CA ASP A 104 5.83 -14.26 7.87
C ASP A 104 4.98 -13.09 8.40
N ILE A 105 3.68 -13.05 8.08
CA ILE A 105 2.80 -11.96 8.51
C ILE A 105 2.64 -11.87 10.03
N SER A 106 2.82 -12.98 10.73
CA SER A 106 2.68 -13.11 12.19
C SER A 106 3.95 -12.70 12.94
N ALA A 107 5.06 -12.49 12.23
CA ALA A 107 6.33 -12.12 12.83
C ALA A 107 6.19 -10.82 13.65
N PRO A 108 6.75 -10.80 14.89
CA PRO A 108 6.74 -9.60 15.69
C PRO A 108 7.53 -8.50 15.00
N ASP A 109 7.01 -7.27 15.08
CA ASP A 109 7.64 -6.08 14.50
C ASP A 109 7.88 -6.20 12.98
N LEU A 110 7.08 -6.99 12.26
CA LEU A 110 7.24 -7.21 10.81
C LEU A 110 7.45 -5.91 10.02
N PHE A 111 6.66 -4.88 10.35
CA PHE A 111 6.64 -3.59 9.67
C PHE A 111 7.78 -2.65 10.10
N THR A 112 8.50 -2.97 11.18
CA THR A 112 9.54 -2.10 11.75
C THR A 112 10.90 -2.77 11.90
N ARG A 113 10.99 -4.08 11.64
CA ARG A 113 12.25 -4.84 11.60
C ARG A 113 12.48 -5.37 10.20
N HIS A 114 13.58 -4.93 9.59
CA HIS A 114 13.97 -5.24 8.22
C HIS A 114 15.39 -5.86 8.20
N PRO A 115 15.52 -7.19 8.31
CA PRO A 115 16.82 -7.85 8.26
C PRO A 115 17.52 -7.58 6.93
N PRO A 116 18.74 -7.02 6.89
CA PRO A 116 19.40 -6.63 5.64
C PRO A 116 19.54 -7.77 4.63
N GLN A 117 19.82 -8.99 5.10
CA GLN A 117 19.95 -10.19 4.27
C GLN A 117 18.65 -10.65 3.59
N TYR A 118 17.50 -10.09 3.99
CA TYR A 118 16.17 -10.45 3.50
C TYR A 118 15.34 -9.21 3.13
N THR A 119 15.97 -8.07 2.87
CA THR A 119 15.24 -6.84 2.56
C THR A 119 15.70 -6.25 1.23
N ASP A 120 14.74 -6.06 0.33
CA ASP A 120 14.84 -5.25 -0.87
C ASP A 120 13.55 -4.43 -1.05
N SER A 121 13.46 -3.66 -2.13
CA SER A 121 12.31 -2.82 -2.45
C SER A 121 11.00 -3.61 -2.57
N PHE A 122 11.04 -4.82 -3.16
CA PHE A 122 9.85 -5.67 -3.31
C PHE A 122 9.32 -6.17 -1.96
N LEU A 123 10.20 -6.62 -1.05
CA LEU A 123 9.79 -7.02 0.30
C LEU A 123 9.24 -5.85 1.12
N LEU A 124 9.84 -4.66 0.97
CA LEU A 124 9.32 -3.45 1.60
C LEU A 124 7.95 -3.07 1.02
N LEU A 125 7.73 -3.24 -0.28
CA LEU A 125 6.44 -3.00 -0.93
C LEU A 125 5.35 -3.93 -0.37
N ILE A 126 5.66 -5.23 -0.20
CA ILE A 126 4.76 -6.18 0.47
C ILE A 126 4.34 -5.66 1.84
N LYS A 127 5.31 -5.25 2.66
CA LYS A 127 5.04 -4.72 4.01
C LYS A 127 4.23 -3.42 3.94
N ALA A 128 4.51 -2.50 3.02
CA ALA A 128 3.77 -1.26 2.87
C ALA A 128 2.30 -1.50 2.47
N VAL A 129 2.05 -2.39 1.51
CA VAL A 129 0.69 -2.75 1.06
C VAL A 129 -0.07 -3.52 2.15
N MET A 130 0.58 -4.39 2.90
CA MET A 130 -0.05 -5.06 4.04
C MET A 130 -0.42 -4.08 5.16
N LEU A 131 0.43 -3.07 5.42
CA LEU A 131 0.12 -1.98 6.35
C LEU A 131 -1.11 -1.19 5.86
N PHE A 132 -1.17 -0.84 4.59
CA PHE A 132 -2.35 -0.21 3.98
C PHE A 132 -3.60 -1.09 4.13
N GLY A 133 -3.46 -2.39 3.89
CA GLY A 133 -4.52 -3.39 4.09
C GLY A 133 -5.06 -3.42 5.52
N ARG A 134 -4.21 -3.29 6.55
CA ARG A 134 -4.68 -3.20 7.94
C ARG A 134 -5.53 -1.96 8.20
N VAL A 135 -5.20 -0.84 7.56
CA VAL A 135 -6.02 0.38 7.64
C VAL A 135 -7.37 0.20 6.94
N THR A 136 -7.40 -0.38 5.73
CA THR A 136 -8.67 -0.63 5.03
C THR A 136 -9.54 -1.63 5.79
N ASP A 137 -8.96 -2.71 6.32
CA ASP A 137 -9.68 -3.66 7.19
C ASP A 137 -10.21 -2.98 8.46
N PHE A 138 -9.44 -2.11 9.11
CA PHE A 138 -9.89 -1.34 10.27
C PHE A 138 -11.13 -0.49 9.93
N ASN A 139 -11.07 0.25 8.83
CA ASN A 139 -12.18 1.10 8.38
C ASN A 139 -13.42 0.28 8.01
N VAL A 140 -13.27 -0.76 7.18
CA VAL A 140 -14.38 -1.61 6.73
C VAL A 140 -15.04 -2.31 7.92
N ARG A 141 -14.25 -2.96 8.77
CA ARG A 141 -14.77 -3.72 9.92
C ARG A 141 -15.32 -2.81 11.02
N GLY A 142 -14.72 -1.63 11.20
CA GLY A 142 -15.23 -0.59 12.10
C GLY A 142 -16.61 -0.11 11.67
N ASN A 143 -16.76 0.25 10.39
CA ASN A 143 -18.04 0.70 9.83
C ASN A 143 -19.12 -0.38 9.88
N LEU A 144 -18.79 -1.64 9.59
CA LEU A 144 -19.75 -2.76 9.63
C LEU A 144 -20.38 -2.99 11.02
N ARG A 145 -19.70 -2.59 12.09
CA ARG A 145 -20.14 -2.82 13.48
C ARG A 145 -20.49 -1.54 14.22
N ALA A 146 -20.31 -0.38 13.61
CA ALA A 146 -20.60 0.90 14.24
C ALA A 146 -22.10 1.23 14.15
N PRO A 147 -22.74 1.73 15.23
CA PRO A 147 -24.13 2.15 15.18
C PRO A 147 -24.33 3.42 14.35
N THR A 148 -23.26 4.19 14.13
CA THR A 148 -23.24 5.45 13.38
C THR A 148 -21.99 5.51 12.52
N ALA A 149 -22.07 6.24 11.41
CA ALA A 149 -20.89 6.53 10.60
C ALA A 149 -19.83 7.32 11.40
N PRO A 150 -18.54 7.17 11.06
CA PRO A 150 -17.48 8.03 11.60
C PRO A 150 -17.82 9.51 11.38
N SER A 151 -17.43 10.35 12.33
CA SER A 151 -17.73 11.78 12.30
C SER A 151 -16.53 12.59 12.77
N LYS A 152 -16.39 13.80 12.22
CA LYS A 152 -15.40 14.79 12.68
C LYS A 152 -15.52 15.18 14.16
N ASN A 153 -16.70 14.99 14.76
CA ASN A 153 -16.92 15.25 16.19
C ASN A 153 -16.44 14.11 17.11
N GLN A 154 -15.93 13.02 16.54
CA GLN A 154 -15.42 11.87 17.27
C GLN A 154 -13.89 11.94 17.33
N ASN A 155 -13.33 11.77 18.53
CA ASN A 155 -11.90 11.55 18.66
C ASN A 155 -11.56 10.08 18.31
N PRO A 156 -10.88 9.82 17.19
CA PRO A 156 -10.65 8.45 16.74
C PRO A 156 -9.63 7.69 17.60
N PHE A 157 -8.81 8.39 18.41
CA PHE A 157 -7.82 7.74 19.29
C PHE A 157 -8.45 6.96 20.45
N PHE A 158 -9.76 7.09 20.69
CA PHE A 158 -10.49 6.22 21.60
C PHE A 158 -10.93 4.90 20.96
N LEU A 159 -10.82 4.76 19.63
CA LEU A 159 -11.09 3.51 18.94
C LEU A 159 -9.94 2.52 19.15
N LYS A 160 -10.27 1.31 19.57
CA LYS A 160 -9.29 0.24 19.78
C LYS A 160 -8.49 -0.03 18.51
N GLY A 161 -7.17 0.08 18.57
CA GLY A 161 -6.27 -0.16 17.43
C GLY A 161 -5.96 1.08 16.60
N PHE A 162 -6.66 2.20 16.79
CA PHE A 162 -6.46 3.40 15.97
C PHE A 162 -5.11 4.05 16.23
N LYS A 163 -4.72 4.19 17.51
CA LYS A 163 -3.44 4.82 17.89
C LYS A 163 -2.25 4.02 17.35
N GLU A 164 -2.34 2.69 17.41
CA GLU A 164 -1.33 1.78 16.90
C GLU A 164 -1.19 1.91 15.37
N LEU A 165 -2.31 2.01 14.65
CA LEU A 165 -2.28 2.24 13.20
C LEU A 165 -1.77 3.65 12.84
N ASP A 166 -2.21 4.71 13.53
CA ASP A 166 -1.71 6.08 13.30
C ASP A 166 -0.19 6.14 13.48
N THR A 167 0.32 5.58 14.59
CA THR A 167 1.77 5.59 14.87
C THR A 167 2.53 4.82 13.79
N LEU A 168 2.02 3.65 13.40
CA LEU A 168 2.64 2.81 12.40
C LEU A 168 2.68 3.45 11.01
N THR A 169 1.56 4.00 10.54
CA THR A 169 1.44 4.55 9.17
C THR A 169 2.10 5.91 9.02
N SER A 170 2.05 6.74 10.07
CA SER A 170 2.53 8.12 10.00
C SER A 170 4.00 8.28 10.36
N THR A 171 4.59 7.31 11.09
CA THR A 171 5.94 7.45 11.67
C THR A 171 6.74 6.16 11.58
N ASP A 172 6.32 5.09 12.27
CA ASP A 172 7.23 3.98 12.58
C ASP A 172 7.74 3.27 11.32
N PHE A 173 6.88 2.99 10.33
CA PHE A 173 7.25 2.24 9.13
C PHE A 173 8.33 2.95 8.30
N LEU A 174 8.18 4.25 8.04
CA LEU A 174 9.15 5.01 7.24
C LEU A 174 10.45 5.24 8.03
N GLN A 175 10.36 5.49 9.33
CA GLN A 175 11.52 5.68 10.19
C GLN A 175 12.31 4.40 10.44
N SER A 176 11.68 3.22 10.33
CA SER A 176 12.36 1.93 10.48
C SER A 176 13.06 1.45 9.22
N LEU A 177 12.80 2.04 8.05
CA LEU A 177 13.43 1.64 6.79
C LEU A 177 14.95 1.65 6.92
N PRO A 178 15.68 0.62 6.42
CA PRO A 178 17.14 0.66 6.38
C PRO A 178 17.65 1.90 5.66
N GLN A 179 18.80 2.43 6.10
CA GLN A 179 19.31 3.73 5.67
C GLN A 179 19.37 3.91 4.14
N ILE A 180 19.73 2.85 3.41
CA ILE A 180 19.82 2.86 1.95
C ILE A 180 18.45 3.08 1.28
N PHE A 181 17.39 2.47 1.82
CA PHE A 181 16.02 2.59 1.32
C PHE A 181 15.31 3.83 1.86
N ARG A 182 15.76 4.37 2.99
CA ARG A 182 15.22 5.61 3.56
C ARG A 182 15.69 6.84 2.78
N ASN A 183 16.97 6.87 2.41
CA ASN A 183 17.58 8.00 1.72
C ASN A 183 17.32 8.01 0.22
N ASN A 184 17.06 6.85 -0.38
CA ASN A 184 16.68 6.73 -1.77
C ASN A 184 15.16 6.58 -1.86
N THR A 185 14.47 7.53 -2.50
CA THR A 185 13.01 7.51 -2.67
C THR A 185 12.57 6.71 -3.90
N GLY A 186 13.47 5.94 -4.51
CA GLY A 186 13.22 5.18 -5.74
C GLY A 186 13.37 6.00 -7.02
N VAL A 187 13.61 7.31 -6.92
CA VAL A 187 13.91 8.20 -8.04
C VAL A 187 15.33 8.71 -7.88
N THR A 188 16.25 8.24 -8.71
CA THR A 188 17.65 8.69 -8.67
C THR A 188 18.02 9.40 -9.97
N ASP A 189 18.55 10.61 -9.86
CA ASP A 189 19.16 11.35 -10.95
C ASP A 189 20.68 11.12 -10.91
N ALA A 190 21.15 10.08 -11.61
CA ALA A 190 22.56 9.75 -11.70
C ALA A 190 23.14 10.26 -13.03
N PRO A 191 24.46 10.56 -13.12
CA PRO A 191 25.10 10.98 -14.37
C PRO A 191 24.93 10.00 -15.53
N GLU A 192 24.68 8.73 -15.23
CA GLU A 192 24.45 7.64 -16.18
C GLU A 192 22.99 7.54 -16.65
N GLY A 193 22.10 8.38 -16.11
CA GLY A 193 20.67 8.45 -16.43
C GLY A 193 19.78 8.38 -15.19
N CYS A 194 18.53 8.83 -15.32
CA CYS A 194 17.54 8.65 -14.27
C CYS A 194 17.11 7.18 -14.17
N VAL A 195 17.07 6.64 -12.96
CA VAL A 195 16.57 5.27 -12.69
C VAL A 195 15.37 5.35 -11.76
N LEU A 196 14.34 4.55 -12.07
CA LEU A 196 13.11 4.44 -11.30
C LEU A 196 13.00 3.02 -10.71
N ASP A 197 13.15 2.93 -9.39
CA ASP A 197 12.71 1.79 -8.60
C ASP A 197 11.25 2.02 -8.19
N THR A 198 10.34 1.41 -8.95
CA THR A 198 8.90 1.59 -8.80
C THR A 198 8.39 1.06 -7.46
N ASP A 199 8.99 -0.01 -6.95
CA ASP A 199 8.58 -0.63 -5.69
C ASP A 199 9.00 0.27 -4.53
N LEU A 200 10.25 0.77 -4.53
CA LEU A 200 10.75 1.68 -3.51
C LEU A 200 10.01 3.01 -3.52
N TYR A 201 9.69 3.54 -4.69
CA TYR A 201 8.86 4.74 -4.81
C TYR A 201 7.49 4.54 -4.12
N MET A 202 6.85 3.39 -4.35
CA MET A 202 5.59 3.06 -3.68
C MET A 202 5.75 2.85 -2.17
N VAL A 203 6.87 2.29 -1.70
CA VAL A 203 7.17 2.13 -0.26
C VAL A 203 7.11 3.47 0.48
N HIS A 204 7.54 4.57 -0.15
CA HIS A 204 7.48 5.91 0.43
C HIS A 204 6.08 6.56 0.34
N ILE A 205 5.28 6.20 -0.67
CA ILE A 205 3.97 6.81 -0.92
C ILE A 205 2.84 6.14 -0.14
N ILE A 206 2.84 4.81 -0.07
CA ILE A 206 1.74 4.02 0.50
C ILE A 206 1.46 4.37 1.98
N PRO A 207 2.46 4.61 2.86
CA PRO A 207 2.19 4.99 4.26
C PRO A 207 1.43 6.32 4.37
N HIS A 208 1.68 7.27 3.47
CA HIS A 208 0.91 8.52 3.40
C HIS A 208 -0.52 8.27 2.92
N ALA A 209 -0.72 7.44 1.90
CA ALA A 209 -2.05 7.03 1.47
C ALA A 209 -2.81 6.32 2.61
N ALA A 210 -2.16 5.42 3.35
CA ALA A 210 -2.73 4.74 4.50
C ALA A 210 -3.14 5.73 5.60
N THR A 211 -2.27 6.70 5.90
CA THR A 211 -2.56 7.76 6.88
C THR A 211 -3.77 8.59 6.47
N ILE A 212 -3.88 8.97 5.19
CA ILE A 212 -5.07 9.66 4.67
C ILE A 212 -6.30 8.79 4.84
N THR A 213 -6.26 7.53 4.41
CA THR A 213 -7.39 6.61 4.50
C THR A 213 -7.86 6.39 5.95
N LEU A 214 -6.94 6.34 6.92
CA LEU A 214 -7.27 6.19 8.34
C LEU A 214 -7.96 7.43 8.92
N HIS A 215 -7.48 8.63 8.57
CA HIS A 215 -7.90 9.89 9.20
C HIS A 215 -8.99 10.65 8.46
N ASN A 216 -9.19 10.42 7.16
CA ASN A 216 -10.10 11.21 6.32
C ASN A 216 -11.54 11.34 6.89
N PRO A 217 -12.16 10.31 7.49
CA PRO A 217 -13.50 10.45 8.06
C PRO A 217 -13.60 11.38 9.28
N TYR A 218 -12.47 11.74 9.88
CA TYR A 218 -12.37 12.52 11.12
C TYR A 218 -11.77 13.91 10.91
N ILE A 219 -11.59 14.35 9.65
CA ILE A 219 -11.06 15.67 9.34
C ILE A 219 -12.03 16.75 9.83
N ASP A 220 -11.50 17.76 10.51
CA ASP A 220 -12.19 19.02 10.80
C ASP A 220 -11.24 20.20 10.51
N PHE A 221 -11.52 20.95 9.44
CA PHE A 221 -10.72 22.13 9.10
C PHE A 221 -11.02 23.34 9.99
N THR A 222 -12.14 23.32 10.72
CA THR A 222 -12.53 24.42 11.62
C THR A 222 -11.82 24.34 12.97
N ASP A 223 -11.24 23.18 13.32
CA ASP A 223 -10.45 22.98 14.53
C ASP A 223 -8.94 22.96 14.20
N PRO A 224 -8.17 24.00 14.59
CA PRO A 224 -6.73 24.06 14.37
C PRO A 224 -5.93 22.97 15.11
N GLN A 225 -6.51 22.32 16.11
CA GLN A 225 -5.87 21.24 16.88
C GLN A 225 -6.27 19.84 16.37
N CYS A 226 -7.05 19.76 15.30
CA CYS A 226 -7.47 18.47 14.74
C CYS A 226 -6.28 17.70 14.15
N ILE A 227 -5.84 16.67 14.88
CA ILE A 227 -4.72 15.79 14.48
C ILE A 227 -5.01 15.13 13.13
N SER A 228 -6.25 14.69 12.89
CA SER A 228 -6.64 14.06 11.62
C SER A 228 -6.47 15.00 10.43
N THR A 229 -6.85 16.27 10.57
CA THR A 229 -6.63 17.31 9.56
C THR A 229 -5.13 17.47 9.29
N ALA A 230 -4.31 17.62 10.34
CA ALA A 230 -2.86 17.77 10.20
C ALA A 230 -2.21 16.56 9.52
N ARG A 231 -2.58 15.33 9.91
CA ARG A 231 -2.09 14.08 9.32
C ARG A 231 -2.43 13.97 7.83
N CYS A 232 -3.68 14.24 7.46
CA CYS A 232 -4.14 14.15 6.07
C CYS A 232 -3.46 15.21 5.19
N VAL A 233 -3.40 16.47 5.63
CA VAL A 233 -2.77 17.56 4.85
C VAL A 233 -1.28 17.30 4.67
N ASN A 234 -0.56 16.90 5.72
CA ASN A 234 0.86 16.59 5.61
C ASN A 234 1.11 15.39 4.67
N SER A 235 0.29 14.35 4.77
CA SER A 235 0.41 13.17 3.90
C SER A 235 0.10 13.50 2.44
N ALA A 236 -0.93 14.31 2.16
CA ALA A 236 -1.25 14.77 0.81
C ALA A 236 -0.10 15.59 0.20
N ARG A 237 0.54 16.46 0.99
CA ARG A 237 1.72 17.22 0.59
C ARG A 237 2.93 16.32 0.31
N SER A 238 3.18 15.30 1.13
CA SER A 238 4.26 14.34 0.88
C SER A 238 4.06 13.58 -0.43
N ILE A 239 2.81 13.16 -0.73
CA ILE A 239 2.48 12.51 -2.01
C ILE A 239 2.70 13.46 -3.18
N LEU A 240 2.27 14.72 -3.07
CA LEU A 240 2.52 15.76 -4.08
C LEU A 240 4.01 16.03 -4.28
N ALA A 241 4.78 16.12 -3.20
CA ALA A 241 6.23 16.35 -3.27
C ALA A 241 6.94 15.19 -3.98
N ALA A 242 6.58 13.94 -3.67
CA ALA A 242 7.10 12.76 -4.36
C ALA A 242 6.74 12.79 -5.86
N TYR A 243 5.51 13.19 -6.20
CA TYR A 243 5.09 13.37 -7.58
C TYR A 243 5.93 14.47 -8.28
N TYR A 244 6.15 15.62 -7.65
CA TYR A 244 6.95 16.68 -8.26
C TYR A 244 8.38 16.24 -8.58
N ILE A 245 9.02 15.50 -7.67
CA ILE A 245 10.34 14.90 -7.89
C ILE A 245 10.32 14.00 -9.12
N LEU A 246 9.33 13.11 -9.22
CA LEU A 246 9.18 12.23 -10.37
C LEU A 246 8.95 13.01 -11.67
N SER A 247 8.05 14.01 -11.66
CA SER A 247 7.70 14.82 -12.84
C SER A 247 8.85 15.70 -13.34
N ALA A 248 9.85 15.98 -12.49
CA ALA A 248 11.05 16.71 -12.86
C ALA A 248 12.05 15.83 -13.63
N THR A 249 11.81 14.53 -13.73
CA THR A 249 12.64 13.59 -14.48
C THR A 249 12.04 13.29 -15.86
N SER A 250 12.84 12.74 -16.77
CA SER A 250 12.36 12.20 -18.05
C SER A 250 11.88 10.75 -17.97
N LEU A 251 11.56 10.26 -16.76
CA LEU A 251 11.14 8.88 -16.53
C LEU A 251 9.73 8.63 -17.06
N ASP A 252 9.56 7.45 -17.67
CA ASP A 252 8.27 6.98 -18.15
C ASP A 252 7.38 6.55 -16.97
N ILE A 253 6.36 7.36 -16.68
CA ILE A 253 5.41 7.16 -15.58
C ILE A 253 4.45 5.98 -15.83
N SER A 254 4.32 5.50 -17.07
CA SER A 254 3.48 4.33 -17.41
C SER A 254 3.98 3.04 -16.76
N ARG A 255 5.26 3.01 -16.35
CA ARG A 255 5.89 1.87 -15.68
C ARG A 255 5.59 1.78 -14.19
N LEU A 256 4.96 2.79 -13.61
CA LEU A 256 4.63 2.80 -12.18
C LEU A 256 3.59 1.74 -11.84
N HIS A 257 3.60 1.32 -10.58
CA HIS A 257 2.54 0.47 -10.07
C HIS A 257 1.18 1.18 -10.22
N PRO A 258 0.14 0.57 -10.82
CA PRO A 258 -1.16 1.24 -11.05
C PRO A 258 -1.79 1.84 -9.79
N PHE A 259 -1.51 1.25 -8.63
CA PHE A 259 -1.91 1.74 -7.31
C PHE A 259 -1.44 3.17 -6.99
N VAL A 260 -0.40 3.69 -7.65
CA VAL A 260 0.03 5.08 -7.48
C VAL A 260 -1.10 6.07 -7.77
N THR A 261 -1.96 5.76 -8.75
CA THR A 261 -3.12 6.60 -9.12
C THR A 261 -4.11 6.73 -7.97
N ILE A 262 -4.33 5.66 -7.21
CA ILE A 262 -5.17 5.68 -6.02
C ILE A 262 -4.53 6.54 -4.93
N CYS A 263 -3.22 6.48 -4.77
CA CYS A 263 -2.50 7.32 -3.80
C CYS A 263 -2.61 8.82 -4.16
N TRP A 264 -2.43 9.16 -5.43
CA TRP A 264 -2.67 10.52 -5.93
C TRP A 264 -4.12 10.96 -5.75
N TYR A 265 -5.07 10.04 -5.93
CA TYR A 265 -6.50 10.33 -5.78
C TYR A 265 -6.84 10.68 -4.34
N LEU A 266 -6.32 9.91 -3.38
CA LEU A 266 -6.49 10.18 -1.96
C LEU A 266 -5.90 11.54 -1.57
N ALA A 267 -4.73 11.91 -2.11
CA ALA A 267 -4.17 13.24 -1.92
C ALA A 267 -5.06 14.34 -2.52
N ALA A 268 -5.58 14.14 -3.74
CA ALA A 268 -6.48 15.08 -4.41
C ALA A 268 -7.77 15.29 -3.61
N VAL A 269 -8.33 14.23 -3.04
CA VAL A 269 -9.54 14.31 -2.18
C VAL A 269 -9.30 15.22 -0.98
N VAL A 270 -8.15 15.11 -0.31
CA VAL A 270 -7.78 15.99 0.82
C VAL A 270 -7.65 17.44 0.34
N GLN A 271 -6.97 17.67 -0.79
CA GLN A 271 -6.78 19.02 -1.33
C GLN A 271 -8.10 19.67 -1.73
N ILE A 272 -9.04 18.92 -2.33
CA ILE A 272 -10.37 19.42 -2.66
C ILE A 272 -11.13 19.82 -1.39
N GLN A 273 -11.07 19.01 -0.33
CA GLN A 273 -11.72 19.37 0.94
C GLN A 273 -11.10 20.63 1.56
N LEU A 274 -9.77 20.75 1.52
CA LEU A 274 -9.06 21.93 2.02
C LEU A 274 -9.40 23.19 1.19
N CYS A 275 -9.47 23.07 -0.14
CA CYS A 275 -9.88 24.15 -1.02
C CYS A 275 -11.31 24.64 -0.71
N LYS A 276 -12.24 23.70 -0.49
CA LYS A 276 -13.62 24.04 -0.09
C LYS A 276 -13.64 24.83 1.22
N TYR A 277 -12.85 24.41 2.21
CA TYR A 277 -12.74 25.15 3.47
C TYR A 277 -12.22 26.58 3.26
N PHE A 278 -11.19 26.79 2.42
CA PHE A 278 -10.70 28.14 2.12
C PHE A 278 -11.72 29.03 1.42
N ILE A 279 -12.55 28.45 0.54
CA ILE A 279 -13.70 29.15 -0.06
C ILE A 279 -14.70 29.56 1.04
N GLU A 280 -15.01 28.67 1.98
CA GLU A 280 -15.99 28.94 3.07
C GLU A 280 -15.53 30.08 4.00
N ILE A 281 -14.22 30.20 4.25
CA ILE A 281 -13.67 31.29 5.08
C ILE A 281 -13.24 32.52 4.27
N ASN A 282 -13.47 32.52 2.96
CA ASN A 282 -13.13 33.60 2.03
C ASN A 282 -11.61 33.95 2.00
N ASP A 283 -10.76 32.92 2.06
CA ASP A 283 -9.29 33.02 1.97
C ASP A 283 -8.80 32.71 0.54
N GLY A 284 -8.93 33.70 -0.35
CA GLY A 284 -8.64 33.54 -1.79
C GLY A 284 -7.17 33.28 -2.13
N GLU A 285 -6.23 33.69 -1.27
CA GLU A 285 -4.79 33.44 -1.50
C GLU A 285 -4.46 31.96 -1.34
N ARG A 286 -4.93 31.36 -0.24
CA ARG A 286 -4.71 29.93 0.02
C ARG A 286 -5.55 29.05 -0.88
N GLU A 287 -6.77 29.47 -1.22
CA GLU A 287 -7.60 28.83 -2.24
C GLU A 287 -6.82 28.71 -3.55
N SER A 288 -6.27 29.81 -4.07
CA SER A 288 -5.54 29.82 -5.35
C SER A 288 -4.35 28.88 -5.36
N THR A 289 -3.62 28.79 -4.24
CA THR A 289 -2.48 27.89 -4.08
C THR A 289 -2.92 26.42 -4.16
N VAL A 290 -3.93 26.02 -3.38
CA VAL A 290 -4.44 24.64 -3.37
C VAL A 290 -5.07 24.28 -4.72
N TRP A 291 -5.72 25.24 -5.38
CA TRP A 291 -6.27 25.04 -6.72
C TRP A 291 -5.18 24.69 -7.75
N GLY A 292 -4.00 25.31 -7.66
CA GLY A 292 -2.84 24.94 -8.46
C GLY A 292 -2.44 23.48 -8.27
N GLU A 293 -2.33 23.02 -7.02
CA GLU A 293 -2.01 21.63 -6.67
C GLU A 293 -3.07 20.63 -7.16
N ILE A 294 -4.36 20.98 -7.07
CA ILE A 294 -5.47 20.17 -7.61
C ILE A 294 -5.33 20.01 -9.12
N ASN A 295 -4.99 21.09 -9.85
CA ASN A 295 -4.83 21.02 -11.30
C ASN A 295 -3.64 20.15 -11.70
N VAL A 296 -2.55 20.17 -10.94
CA VAL A 296 -1.42 19.25 -11.16
C VAL A 296 -1.89 17.80 -11.07
N LEU A 297 -2.56 17.42 -9.98
CA LEU A 297 -3.07 16.05 -9.82
C LEU A 297 -4.08 15.68 -10.92
N ARG A 298 -4.91 16.63 -11.35
CA ARG A 298 -5.86 16.42 -12.45
C ARG A 298 -5.17 16.07 -13.77
N LEU A 299 -4.10 16.77 -14.13
CA LEU A 299 -3.34 16.50 -15.36
C LEU A 299 -2.76 15.10 -15.35
N VAL A 300 -2.21 14.68 -14.21
CA VAL A 300 -1.68 13.32 -14.01
C VAL A 300 -2.75 12.25 -14.27
N PHE A 301 -3.98 12.46 -13.81
CA PHE A 301 -5.07 11.52 -14.09
C PHE A 301 -5.42 11.45 -15.57
N LEU A 302 -5.36 12.57 -16.29
CA LEU A 302 -5.65 12.58 -17.72
C LEU A 302 -4.57 11.83 -18.51
N ASP A 303 -3.30 12.06 -18.18
CA ASP A 303 -2.16 11.42 -18.86
C ASP A 303 -2.15 9.90 -18.58
N SER A 304 -2.33 9.50 -17.31
CA SER A 304 -2.40 8.08 -16.94
C SER A 304 -3.60 7.31 -17.53
N ILE A 305 -4.73 7.97 -17.77
CA ILE A 305 -5.90 7.36 -18.41
C ILE A 305 -5.72 7.26 -19.93
N MET A 306 -5.09 8.25 -20.55
CA MET A 306 -4.82 8.23 -21.99
C MET A 306 -3.83 7.12 -22.36
N ASP A 307 -2.83 6.86 -21.53
CA ASP A 307 -1.85 5.79 -21.79
C ASP A 307 -2.42 4.38 -21.55
N ALA A 308 -3.38 4.21 -20.64
CA ALA A 308 -4.04 2.91 -20.40
C ALA A 308 -5.07 2.52 -21.48
N ALA A 309 -5.39 3.43 -22.41
CA ALA A 309 -6.36 3.24 -23.48
C ALA A 309 -5.73 2.84 -24.83
N TYR A 310 -4.40 2.73 -24.90
CA TYR A 310 -3.62 2.23 -26.04
C TYR A 310 -2.89 0.94 -25.68
#